data_AF-A0A414BAZ2-F1
#
_entry.id   AF-A0A414BAZ2-F1
#
_cell.length_a   1.000
_cell.length_b   1.000
_cell.length_c   1.000
_cell.angle_alpha   90.00
_cell.angle_beta   90.00
_cell.angle_gamma   90.00
#
_symmetry.space_group_name_H-M   'P 1'
#
loop_
_entity.id
_entity.type
_entity.pdbx_description
1 polymer ?
#
loop_
_entity_poly.entity_id
_entity_poly.type
_entity_poly.pdbx_seq_one_letter_code
_entity_poly.pdbx_strand_id
1 'polypeptide(L)'
;MLSKITKEFTFFKQQPHNMQILLLTNMFYAFVLPVVEIFVGAYIMRNTNNPSYVALYQLAMYVGIVVASVINGELLKRFQVKHLYAFGILVSGLSMVVMMGLKTMGFGELFVAGLFMGIASGFFWANRW
;
A
#
# COMPACT_ATOMS: atom_id res chain seq x y z
N MET A 1 -6.28 29.20 9.79
CA MET A 1 -6.02 27.88 9.15
C MET A 1 -5.38 28.02 7.78
N LEU A 2 -5.97 28.80 6.85
CA LEU A 2 -5.41 29.03 5.51
C LEU A 2 -3.95 29.52 5.51
N SER A 3 -3.60 30.42 6.42
CA SER A 3 -2.22 30.94 6.58
C SER A 3 -1.19 29.89 7.00
N LYS A 4 -1.61 28.79 7.63
CA LYS A 4 -0.72 27.67 7.98
C LYS A 4 -0.48 26.79 6.76
N ILE A 5 -1.55 26.48 6.01
CA ILE A 5 -1.48 25.67 4.79
C ILE A 5 -0.59 26.35 3.74
N THR A 6 -0.72 27.68 3.56
CA THR A 6 0.13 28.42 2.61
C THR A 6 1.59 28.45 3.03
N LYS A 7 1.88 28.53 4.34
CA LYS A 7 3.25 28.43 4.86
C LYS A 7 3.86 27.05 4.60
N GLU A 8 3.16 25.97 4.91
CA GLU A 8 3.61 24.60 4.65
C GLU A 8 3.85 24.36 3.16
N PHE A 9 2.95 24.83 2.30
CA PHE A 9 3.11 24.71 0.85
C PHE A 9 4.31 25.50 0.31
N THR A 10 4.58 26.68 0.89
CA THR A 10 5.76 27.47 0.53
C THR A 10 7.05 26.77 0.99
N PHE A 11 7.04 26.20 2.19
CA PHE A 11 8.15 25.40 2.72
C PHE A 11 8.41 24.14 1.88
N PHE A 12 7.36 23.45 1.44
CA PHE A 12 7.46 22.31 0.53
C PHE A 12 8.15 22.69 -0.79
N LYS A 13 7.79 23.83 -1.39
CA LYS A 13 8.42 24.33 -2.62
C LYS A 13 9.91 24.66 -2.48
N GLN A 14 10.39 24.90 -1.27
CA GLN A 14 11.80 25.17 -0.99
C GLN A 14 12.64 23.88 -0.90
N GLN A 15 12.01 22.70 -0.79
CA GLN A 15 12.71 21.43 -0.68
C GLN A 15 13.38 21.02 -2.01
N PRO A 16 14.44 20.19 -1.98
CA PRO A 16 15.02 19.62 -3.20
C PRO A 16 14.00 18.84 -4.03
N HIS A 17 14.16 18.82 -5.35
CA HIS A 17 13.19 18.18 -6.27
C HIS A 17 12.85 16.73 -5.91
N ASN A 18 13.84 15.91 -5.54
CA ASN A 18 13.62 14.52 -5.14
C ASN A 18 12.74 14.40 -3.89
N MET A 19 12.91 15.30 -2.92
CA MET A 19 12.10 15.36 -1.70
C MET A 19 10.66 15.77 -2.03
N GLN A 20 10.49 16.73 -2.95
CA GLN A 20 9.16 17.12 -3.42
C GLN A 20 8.42 15.95 -4.06
N ILE A 21 9.10 15.18 -4.93
CA ILE A 21 8.53 13.99 -5.57
C ILE A 21 8.17 12.92 -4.52
N LEU A 22 9.06 12.64 -3.58
CA LEU A 22 8.83 11.64 -2.53
C LEU A 22 7.59 12.00 -1.70
N LEU A 23 7.51 13.24 -1.21
CA LEU A 23 6.39 13.71 -0.41
C LEU A 23 5.08 13.74 -1.22
N LEU A 24 5.13 14.16 -2.48
CA LEU A 24 3.96 14.20 -3.35
C LEU A 24 3.42 12.78 -3.62
N THR A 25 4.30 11.83 -3.96
CA THR A 25 3.90 10.44 -4.19
C THR A 25 3.39 9.78 -2.92
N ASN A 26 4.02 10.04 -1.77
CA ASN A 26 3.57 9.55 -0.47
C ASN A 26 2.19 10.11 -0.11
N MET A 27 1.93 11.39 -0.38
CA MET A 27 0.62 12.02 -0.18
C MET A 27 -0.46 11.38 -1.06
N PHE A 28 -0.19 11.15 -2.35
CA PHE A 28 -1.14 10.47 -3.23
C PHE A 28 -1.43 9.05 -2.77
N TYR A 29 -0.41 8.28 -2.40
CA TYR A 29 -0.60 6.93 -1.91
C TYR A 29 -1.39 6.91 -0.58
N ALA A 30 -1.09 7.82 0.34
CA ALA A 30 -1.83 7.97 1.59
C ALA A 30 -3.30 8.33 1.39
N PHE A 31 -3.62 9.09 0.34
CA PHE A 31 -5.01 9.39 -0.02
C PHE A 31 -5.73 8.17 -0.64
N VAL A 32 -5.00 7.36 -1.42
CA VAL A 32 -5.54 6.16 -2.07
C VAL A 32 -5.79 5.05 -1.03
N LEU A 33 -4.91 4.88 -0.04
CA LEU A 33 -4.97 3.79 0.95
C LEU A 33 -6.37 3.55 1.57
N PRO A 34 -7.04 4.56 2.19
CA PRO A 34 -8.37 4.38 2.77
C PRO A 34 -9.42 3.95 1.75
N VAL A 35 -9.32 4.47 0.52
CA VAL A 35 -10.22 4.10 -0.58
C VAL A 35 -10.03 2.61 -0.87
N VAL A 36 -8.79 2.14 -0.98
CA VAL A 36 -8.51 0.72 -1.23
C VAL A 36 -9.08 -0.17 -0.13
N GLU A 37 -8.78 0.13 1.14
CA GLU A 37 -9.19 -0.70 2.27
C GLU A 37 -10.71 -0.82 2.38
N ILE A 38 -11.44 0.28 2.19
CA ILE A 38 -12.90 0.28 2.25
C ILE A 38 -13.50 -0.52 1.09
N PHE A 39 -13.02 -0.28 -0.14
CA PHE A 39 -13.59 -0.94 -1.32
C PHE A 39 -13.30 -2.44 -1.33
N VAL A 40 -12.10 -2.85 -0.92
CA VAL A 40 -11.73 -4.27 -0.80
C VAL A 40 -12.59 -4.95 0.26
N GLY A 41 -12.72 -4.35 1.45
CA GLY A 41 -13.57 -4.89 2.51
C GLY A 41 -15.02 -5.04 2.06
N ALA A 42 -15.57 -4.01 1.42
CA ALA A 42 -16.93 -4.04 0.87
C ALA A 42 -17.10 -5.09 -0.24
N TYR A 43 -16.10 -5.26 -1.11
CA TYR A 43 -16.12 -6.25 -2.19
C TYR A 43 -16.13 -7.68 -1.65
N ILE A 44 -15.27 -7.99 -0.66
CA ILE A 44 -15.30 -9.30 0.00
C ILE A 44 -16.65 -9.53 0.67
N MET A 45 -17.13 -8.57 1.45
CA MET A 45 -18.43 -8.66 2.14
C MET A 45 -19.57 -8.92 1.17
N ARG A 46 -19.60 -8.21 0.03
CA ARG A 46 -20.66 -8.35 -0.97
C ARG A 46 -20.70 -9.74 -1.59
N ASN A 47 -19.55 -10.36 -1.82
CA ASN A 47 -19.46 -11.64 -2.53
C ASN A 47 -19.49 -12.86 -1.61
N THR A 48 -19.06 -12.72 -0.34
CA THR A 48 -19.01 -13.83 0.63
C THR A 48 -20.11 -13.76 1.69
N ASN A 49 -20.68 -12.57 1.91
CA ASN A 49 -21.60 -12.25 3.01
C ASN A 49 -21.07 -12.67 4.40
N ASN A 50 -19.74 -12.73 4.57
CA ASN A 50 -19.10 -13.22 5.78
C ASN A 50 -17.95 -12.28 6.24
N PRO A 51 -18.08 -11.62 7.41
CA PRO A 51 -17.06 -10.69 7.91
C PRO A 51 -15.73 -11.38 8.26
N SER A 52 -15.74 -12.68 8.56
CA SER A 52 -14.51 -13.43 8.87
C SER A 52 -13.54 -13.47 7.68
N TYR A 53 -14.05 -13.39 6.45
CA TYR A 53 -13.23 -13.39 5.23
C TYR A 53 -12.50 -12.05 5.05
N VAL A 54 -13.12 -10.95 5.48
CA VAL A 54 -12.46 -9.64 5.55
C VAL A 54 -11.34 -9.66 6.59
N ALA A 55 -11.62 -10.22 7.77
CA ALA A 55 -10.63 -10.34 8.83
C ALA A 55 -9.43 -11.21 8.40
N LEU A 56 -9.69 -12.32 7.70
CA LEU A 56 -8.65 -13.17 7.12
C LEU A 56 -7.75 -12.40 6.14
N TYR A 57 -8.37 -11.69 5.20
CA TYR A 57 -7.65 -10.87 4.22
C TYR A 57 -6.76 -9.83 4.92
N GLN A 58 -7.31 -9.12 5.92
CA GLN A 58 -6.58 -8.10 6.65
C GLN A 58 -5.42 -8.67 7.46
N LEU A 59 -5.62 -9.83 8.09
CA LEU A 59 -4.57 -10.52 8.85
C LEU A 59 -3.43 -10.97 7.92
N ALA A 60 -3.78 -11.57 6.78
CA ALA A 60 -2.81 -11.94 5.75
C ALA A 60 -2.03 -10.71 5.23
N MET A 61 -2.71 -9.57 5.03
CA MET A 61 -2.07 -8.32 4.63
C MET A 61 -1.05 -7.84 5.66
N TYR A 62 -1.38 -7.81 6.95
CA TYR A 62 -0.42 -7.40 7.98
C TYR A 62 0.77 -8.35 8.10
N VAL A 63 0.56 -9.67 7.95
CA VAL A 63 1.65 -10.64 7.85
C VAL A 63 2.55 -10.32 6.66
N GLY A 64 1.96 -10.03 5.50
CA GLY A 64 2.70 -9.62 4.30
C GLY A 64 3.55 -8.36 4.51
N ILE A 65 3.04 -7.36 5.23
CA ILE A 65 3.77 -6.13 5.56
C ILE A 65 5.02 -6.43 6.39
N VAL A 66 4.89 -7.27 7.41
CA VAL A 66 6.02 -7.67 8.26
C VAL A 66 7.07 -8.43 7.45
N VAL A 67 6.63 -9.39 6.64
CA VAL A 67 7.50 -10.16 5.75
C VAL A 67 8.25 -9.25 4.77
N ALA A 68 7.54 -8.33 4.11
CA ALA A 68 8.16 -7.37 3.20
C ALA A 68 9.13 -6.45 3.91
N SER A 69 8.86 -6.04 5.15
CA SER A 69 9.78 -5.19 5.93
C SER A 69 11.11 -5.90 6.22
N VAL A 70 11.06 -7.20 6.56
CA VAL A 70 12.25 -8.04 6.74
C VAL A 70 13.02 -8.19 5.43
N ILE A 71 12.32 -8.53 4.35
CA ILE A 71 12.90 -8.68 3.00
C ILE A 71 13.53 -7.35 2.54
N ASN A 72 12.84 -6.23 2.77
CA ASN A 72 13.31 -4.90 2.39
C ASN A 72 14.65 -4.54 3.03
N GLY A 73 14.84 -4.89 4.31
CA GLY A 73 16.10 -4.67 5.02
C GLY A 73 17.31 -5.31 4.32
N GLU A 74 17.12 -6.47 3.68
CA GLU A 74 18.17 -7.11 2.90
C GLU A 74 18.29 -6.51 1.49
N LEU A 75 17.18 -6.21 0.80
CA LEU A 75 17.23 -5.61 -0.54
C LEU A 75 17.82 -4.21 -0.56
N LEU A 76 17.69 -3.44 0.52
CA LEU A 76 18.29 -2.11 0.67
C LEU A 76 19.82 -2.12 0.54
N LYS A 77 20.48 -3.26 0.79
CA LYS A 77 21.93 -3.40 0.59
C LYS A 77 22.32 -3.47 -0.89
N ARG A 78 21.38 -3.79 -1.78
CA ARG A 78 21.61 -4.10 -3.20
C ARG A 78 20.91 -3.13 -4.15
N PHE A 79 19.77 -2.57 -3.75
CA PHE A 79 18.94 -1.72 -4.58
C PHE A 79 18.73 -0.35 -3.94
N GLN A 80 18.59 0.69 -4.77
CA GLN A 80 18.25 2.03 -4.27
C GLN A 80 16.79 2.08 -3.79
N VAL A 81 16.58 2.77 -2.68
CA VAL A 81 15.27 3.01 -2.02
C VAL A 81 14.17 3.38 -3.03
N LYS A 82 14.48 4.29 -3.97
CA LYS A 82 13.52 4.77 -4.98
C LYS A 82 12.92 3.67 -5.85
N HIS A 83 13.68 2.61 -6.18
CA HIS A 83 13.19 1.52 -7.01
C HIS A 83 12.28 0.58 -6.20
N LEU A 84 12.65 0.30 -4.94
CA LEU A 84 11.85 -0.51 -4.02
C LEU A 84 10.53 0.19 -3.66
N TYR A 85 10.59 1.51 -3.47
CA TYR A 85 9.42 2.35 -3.25
C TYR A 85 8.47 2.35 -4.46
N ALA A 86 8.98 2.60 -5.67
CA ALA A 86 8.18 2.57 -6.89
C ALA A 86 7.58 1.18 -7.15
N PHE A 87 8.36 0.12 -6.89
CA PHE A 87 7.88 -1.27 -6.97
C PHE A 87 6.70 -1.50 -6.02
N GLY A 88 6.81 -1.10 -4.75
CA GLY A 88 5.72 -1.23 -3.78
C GLY A 88 4.43 -0.55 -4.23
N ILE A 89 4.52 0.68 -4.76
CA ILE A 89 3.36 1.42 -5.27
C ILE A 89 2.71 0.71 -6.46
N LEU A 90 3.50 0.32 -7.47
CA LEU A 90 2.98 -0.30 -8.68
C LEU A 90 2.36 -1.67 -8.40
N VAL A 91 3.02 -2.49 -7.58
CA VAL A 91 2.50 -3.82 -7.20
C VAL A 91 1.25 -3.69 -6.34
N SER A 92 1.13 -2.66 -5.50
CA SER A 92 -0.11 -2.41 -4.74
C SER A 92 -1.28 -2.13 -5.68
N GLY A 93 -1.05 -1.29 -6.71
CA GLY A 93 -2.02 -1.01 -7.77
C GLY A 93 -2.45 -2.27 -8.52
N LEU A 94 -1.49 -3.08 -8.94
CA LEU A 94 -1.75 -4.32 -9.67
C LEU A 94 -2.51 -5.35 -8.82
N SER A 95 -2.14 -5.48 -7.54
CA SER A 95 -2.77 -6.43 -6.61
C SER A 95 -4.26 -6.16 -6.46
N MET A 96 -4.68 -4.88 -6.46
CA MET A 96 -6.10 -4.51 -6.46
C MET A 96 -6.84 -4.95 -7.71
N VAL A 97 -6.26 -4.70 -8.89
CA VAL A 97 -6.88 -5.07 -10.17
C VAL A 97 -7.09 -6.58 -10.23
N VAL A 98 -6.09 -7.34 -9.79
CA VAL A 98 -6.18 -8.81 -9.69
C VAL A 98 -7.29 -9.22 -8.72
N MET A 99 -7.33 -8.62 -7.53
CA MET A 99 -8.33 -8.95 -6.51
C MET A 99 -9.77 -8.71 -6.99
N MET A 100 -10.03 -7.59 -7.66
CA MET A 100 -11.34 -7.27 -8.21
C MET A 100 -11.73 -8.15 -9.41
N GLY A 101 -10.75 -8.82 -10.03
CA GLY A 101 -10.95 -9.77 -11.12
C GLY A 101 -11.16 -11.22 -10.67
N LEU A 102 -10.97 -11.55 -9.39
CA LEU A 102 -11.18 -12.90 -8.88
C LEU A 102 -12.67 -13.27 -8.91
N LYS A 103 -13.01 -14.35 -9.63
CA LYS A 103 -14.38 -14.87 -9.73
C LYS A 103 -14.80 -15.71 -8.52
N THR A 104 -13.81 -16.22 -7.79
CA THR A 104 -13.97 -17.06 -6.60
C THR A 104 -13.33 -16.35 -5.42
N MET A 105 -13.97 -16.46 -4.25
CA MET A 105 -13.49 -15.88 -2.98
C MET A 105 -13.44 -16.94 -1.90
N GLY A 106 -12.62 -17.95 -2.14
CA GLY A 106 -12.27 -18.96 -1.17
C GLY A 106 -11.30 -18.43 -0.11
N PHE A 107 -11.21 -19.17 1.00
CA PHE A 107 -10.29 -18.88 2.09
C PHE A 107 -8.83 -18.72 1.61
N GLY A 108 -8.34 -19.68 0.81
CA GLY A 108 -6.96 -19.66 0.31
C GLY A 108 -6.69 -18.50 -0.66
N GLU A 109 -7.66 -18.16 -1.51
CA GLU A 109 -7.53 -17.09 -2.50
C GLU A 109 -7.40 -15.73 -1.80
N LEU A 110 -8.24 -15.47 -0.80
CA LEU A 110 -8.17 -14.23 -0.01
C LEU A 110 -6.92 -14.14 0.85
N PHE A 111 -6.45 -15.26 1.41
CA PHE A 111 -5.20 -15.28 2.16
C PHE A 111 -4.01 -14.92 1.28
N VAL A 112 -3.91 -15.52 0.09
CA VAL A 112 -2.85 -15.23 -0.88
C VAL A 112 -2.96 -13.79 -1.40
N ALA A 113 -4.16 -13.33 -1.75
CA ALA A 113 -4.39 -11.96 -2.20
C ALA A 113 -4.00 -10.94 -1.11
N GLY A 114 -4.38 -11.19 0.14
CA GLY A 114 -4.01 -10.38 1.29
C GLY A 114 -2.50 -10.33 1.48
N LEU A 115 -1.81 -11.48 1.44
CA LEU A 115 -0.35 -11.53 1.53
C LEU A 115 0.33 -10.70 0.43
N PHE A 116 -0.09 -10.83 -0.83
CA PHE A 116 0.47 -10.05 -1.93
C PHE A 116 0.27 -8.55 -1.75
N MET A 117 -0.95 -8.14 -1.37
CA MET A 117 -1.24 -6.74 -1.06
C MET A 117 -0.38 -6.23 0.11
N GLY A 118 -0.21 -7.07 1.13
CA GLY A 118 0.62 -6.78 2.30
C GLY A 118 2.08 -6.60 1.95
N ILE A 119 2.62 -7.48 1.10
CA ILE A 119 4.00 -7.39 0.65
C ILE A 119 4.24 -6.09 -0.14
N ALA A 120 3.33 -5.79 -1.07
CA ALA A 120 3.41 -4.57 -1.88
C ALA A 120 3.35 -3.30 -1.02
N SER A 121 2.40 -3.26 -0.07
CA SER A 121 2.25 -2.16 0.88
C SER A 121 3.47 -2.07 1.81
N GLY A 122 4.04 -3.19 2.25
CA GLY A 122 5.24 -3.23 3.09
C GLY A 122 6.45 -2.61 2.41
N PHE A 123 6.67 -2.88 1.11
CA PHE A 123 7.71 -2.21 0.34
C PHE A 123 7.48 -0.70 0.23
N PHE A 124 6.24 -0.24 0.11
CA PHE A 124 5.95 1.19 0.16
C PHE A 124 6.31 1.79 1.54
N TRP A 125 5.79 1.20 2.62
CA TRP A 125 5.95 1.73 3.98
C TRP A 125 7.40 1.73 4.46
N ALA A 126 8.18 0.72 4.08
CA ALA A 126 9.58 0.57 4.49
C ALA A 126 10.54 1.53 3.77
N ASN A 127 10.14 2.10 2.62
CA ASN A 127 11.00 2.92 1.76
C ASN A 127 10.54 4.38 1.59
N ARG A 128 9.59 4.83 2.41
CA ARG A 128 9.04 6.20 2.35
C ARG A 128 9.91 7.27 3.03
N TRP A 129 11.06 6.88 3.58
CA TRP A 129 12.00 7.70 4.35
C TRP A 129 13.37 7.68 3.68
#